data_AF-A0A7C7IWZ4-F1
#
_entry.id   AF-A0A7C7IWZ4-F1
#
_cell.length_a   1.000
_cell.length_b   1.000
_cell.length_c   1.000
_cell.angle_alpha   90.00
_cell.angle_beta   90.00
_cell.angle_gamma   90.00
#
_symmetry.space_group_name_H-M   'P 1'
#
loop_
_entity.id
_entity.type
_entity.pdbx_description
1 polymer ?
#
loop_
_entity_poly.entity_id
_entity_poly.type
_entity_poly.pdbx_seq_one_letter_code
_entity_poly.pdbx_strand_id
1 'polypeptide(L)'
;MDKWTLYEIAQFCDILVPDTYGGLEPNFTINHIITSREEAFKVLNDLTSVFRGIAYFTNGSIFVVQDKFKEPVYQFNNSNVINGNFTYSSSSQKARHTVAIVRYNDKRNLFQPTIEYIEDEEGVRRYGLREIETTAVGCTSRGQARRFAKWILASEFKETETVSFSVGNDGAYLMPGDVVQIYDNYRSPLKYSGRTNAVRPLTDTDPLPATIPESNAVNSIILDQGLNFNEKNLYKFSLLTPTYNLSSGDASDIRRNQIQNLVFSGAHTNTITGDYRSDFMESGSGVCTQIFFSTGSDFGGTSNQFNFNDYVITGYTNTGVNAESPEGPPHSISYSGGCYSGENLIWSIEPNNPDDPEFVSGSYSNFKIINIKEEENAYGVSALAYSTGKYDEITAVGEVVTSERDHVPLFPYDTGISPTNLIEGGDSVFFA
;
A
#
# COMPACT_ATOMS: atom_id res chain seq x y z
N MET A 1 -2.24 -12.82 18.45
CA MET A 1 -1.02 -12.36 17.76
C MET A 1 -0.94 -13.11 16.45
N ASP A 2 -0.88 -12.39 15.32
CA ASP A 2 -0.87 -13.01 14.00
C ASP A 2 0.49 -13.65 13.67
N LYS A 3 0.50 -14.98 13.58
CA LYS A 3 1.71 -15.77 13.33
C LYS A 3 2.30 -15.48 11.95
N TRP A 4 1.46 -15.23 10.94
CA TRP A 4 1.91 -15.09 9.56
C TRP A 4 2.64 -13.76 9.36
N THR A 5 2.07 -12.67 9.87
CA THR A 5 2.74 -11.36 9.86
C THR A 5 4.10 -11.40 10.57
N LEU A 6 4.20 -12.08 11.73
CA LEU A 6 5.48 -12.21 12.43
C LEU A 6 6.50 -13.05 11.66
N TYR A 7 6.06 -14.08 10.95
CA TYR A 7 6.94 -14.88 10.10
C TYR A 7 7.54 -14.05 8.97
N GLU A 8 6.73 -13.23 8.28
CA GLU A 8 7.24 -12.31 7.25
C GLU A 8 8.22 -11.28 7.80
N ILE A 9 7.95 -10.75 9.00
CA ILE A 9 8.85 -9.81 9.68
C ILE A 9 10.18 -10.51 10.01
N ALA A 10 10.14 -11.75 10.50
CA ALA A 10 11.34 -12.53 10.79
C ALA A 10 12.18 -12.73 9.52
N GLN A 11 11.56 -13.12 8.41
CA GLN A 11 12.25 -13.23 7.12
C GLN A 11 12.93 -11.92 6.70
N PHE A 12 12.25 -10.77 6.88
CA PHE A 12 12.83 -9.47 6.58
C PHE A 12 14.00 -9.08 7.49
N CYS A 13 13.95 -9.49 8.77
CA CYS A 13 15.04 -9.32 9.72
C CYS A 13 16.27 -10.15 9.35
N ASP A 14 16.06 -11.35 8.77
CA ASP A 14 17.12 -12.28 8.40
C ASP A 14 17.81 -11.96 7.07
N ILE A 15 17.27 -11.03 6.27
CA ILE A 15 17.90 -10.57 5.02
C ILE A 15 19.31 -10.06 5.32
N LEU A 16 20.29 -10.55 4.57
CA LEU A 16 21.67 -10.10 4.70
C LEU A 16 21.85 -8.72 4.08
N VAL A 17 22.40 -7.81 4.87
CA VAL A 17 22.75 -6.45 4.48
C VAL A 17 24.20 -6.14 4.85
N PRO A 18 24.86 -5.18 4.20
CA PRO A 18 26.26 -4.91 4.50
C PRO A 18 26.48 -4.31 5.90
N ASP A 19 27.51 -4.82 6.59
CA ASP A 19 27.78 -4.55 8.00
C ASP A 19 28.60 -3.28 8.26
N THR A 20 28.82 -2.45 7.23
CA THR A 20 29.70 -1.26 7.20
C THR A 20 31.21 -1.54 7.28
N TYR A 21 31.63 -2.80 7.47
CA TYR A 21 33.03 -3.22 7.55
C TYR A 21 33.46 -4.11 6.37
N GLY A 22 32.63 -4.21 5.33
CA GLY A 22 32.89 -5.03 4.14
C GLY A 22 32.39 -6.48 4.27
N GLY A 23 31.68 -6.81 5.35
CA GLY A 23 30.97 -8.08 5.52
C GLY A 23 29.46 -7.93 5.36
N LEU A 24 28.74 -9.03 5.58
CA LEU A 24 27.29 -9.07 5.63
C LEU A 24 26.82 -9.41 7.05
N GLU A 25 25.67 -8.88 7.44
CA GLU A 25 24.98 -9.19 8.69
C GLU A 25 23.47 -9.26 8.45
N PRO A 26 22.70 -9.96 9.32
CA PRO A 26 21.24 -9.86 9.28
C PRO A 26 20.78 -8.41 9.44
N ASN A 27 19.68 -8.06 8.77
CA ASN A 27 19.15 -6.69 8.74
C ASN A 27 18.86 -6.15 10.14
N PHE A 28 18.19 -6.95 10.97
CA PHE A 28 17.89 -6.63 12.36
C PHE A 28 18.19 -7.80 13.28
N THR A 29 18.97 -7.54 14.32
CA THR A 29 19.22 -8.48 15.42
C THR A 29 18.97 -7.79 16.75
N ILE A 30 18.62 -8.57 17.77
CA ILE A 30 18.47 -8.08 19.14
C ILE A 30 19.23 -9.01 20.09
N ASN A 31 19.99 -8.41 21.01
CA ASN A 31 20.58 -9.07 22.16
C ASN A 31 20.24 -8.24 23.41
N HIS A 32 19.21 -8.67 24.14
CA HIS A 32 18.65 -7.92 25.25
C HIS A 32 18.30 -8.85 26.42
N ILE A 33 18.56 -8.39 27.65
CA ILE A 33 18.18 -9.09 28.88
C ILE A 33 17.11 -8.25 29.60
N ILE A 34 15.98 -8.86 29.95
CA ILE A 34 14.91 -8.20 30.70
C ILE A 34 15.16 -8.45 32.19
N THR A 35 15.65 -7.44 32.91
CA THR A 35 16.06 -7.58 34.32
C THR A 35 15.04 -7.04 35.32
N SER A 36 14.18 -6.11 34.89
CA SER A 36 13.18 -5.45 35.73
C SER A 36 11.78 -5.75 35.25
N ARG A 37 10.82 -5.73 36.18
CA ARG A 37 9.39 -5.83 35.85
C ARG A 37 8.94 -4.54 35.19
N GLU A 38 8.45 -4.66 33.96
CA GLU A 38 7.84 -3.57 33.20
C GLU A 38 6.45 -3.95 32.69
N GLU A 39 5.69 -2.95 32.24
CA GLU A 39 4.41 -3.20 31.60
C GLU A 39 4.61 -3.99 30.29
N ALA A 40 3.86 -5.08 30.11
CA ALA A 40 4.04 -5.98 28.98
C ALA A 40 3.94 -5.27 27.61
N PHE A 41 3.00 -4.32 27.46
CA PHE A 41 2.83 -3.58 26.21
C PHE A 41 4.01 -2.65 25.92
N LYS A 42 4.60 -2.04 26.95
CA LYS A 42 5.83 -1.25 26.81
C LYS A 42 6.98 -2.13 26.33
N VAL A 43 7.19 -3.28 26.96
CA VAL A 43 8.23 -4.24 26.54
C VAL A 43 8.03 -4.67 25.09
N LEU A 44 6.79 -4.94 24.68
CA LEU A 44 6.50 -5.28 23.29
C LEU A 44 6.86 -4.14 22.33
N ASN A 45 6.49 -2.89 22.64
CA ASN A 45 6.88 -1.74 21.81
C ASN A 45 8.40 -1.56 21.73
N ASP A 46 9.11 -1.75 22.84
CA ASP A 46 10.58 -1.68 22.87
C ASP A 46 11.19 -2.77 21.98
N LEU A 47 10.66 -4.00 22.02
CA LEU A 47 11.08 -5.09 21.14
C LEU A 47 10.74 -4.82 19.66
N THR A 48 9.55 -4.29 19.36
CA THR A 48 9.17 -3.99 17.97
C THR A 48 9.97 -2.84 17.38
N SER A 49 10.41 -1.89 18.21
CA SER A 49 11.23 -0.76 17.77
C SER A 49 12.53 -1.19 17.09
N VAL A 50 13.09 -2.35 17.47
CA VAL A 50 14.36 -2.86 16.93
C VAL A 50 14.29 -3.11 15.43
N PHE A 51 13.18 -3.64 14.94
CA PHE A 51 12.95 -3.88 13.51
C PHE A 51 12.06 -2.80 12.87
N ARG A 52 12.01 -1.60 13.48
CA ARG A 52 11.23 -0.44 13.03
C ARG A 52 9.73 -0.75 12.94
N GLY A 53 9.25 -1.57 13.87
CA GLY A 53 7.85 -1.95 13.94
C GLY A 53 7.08 -1.19 15.02
N ILE A 54 5.76 -1.22 14.88
CA ILE A 54 4.81 -0.75 15.87
C ILE A 54 3.95 -1.94 16.30
N ALA A 55 3.79 -2.11 17.62
CA ALA A 55 2.77 -2.99 18.16
C ALA A 55 1.52 -2.16 18.50
N TYR A 56 0.36 -2.67 18.13
CA TYR A 56 -0.92 -2.06 18.52
C TYR A 56 -1.91 -3.11 18.96
N PHE A 57 -2.85 -2.69 19.79
CA PHE A 57 -3.89 -3.54 20.34
C PHE A 57 -5.24 -3.20 19.71
N THR A 58 -5.89 -4.20 19.13
CA THR A 58 -7.26 -4.08 18.64
C THR A 58 -7.99 -5.41 18.76
N ASN A 59 -9.30 -5.38 19.03
CA ASN A 59 -10.16 -6.57 19.11
C ASN A 59 -9.61 -7.70 20.00
N GLY A 60 -9.04 -7.36 21.16
CA GLY A 60 -8.50 -8.34 22.10
C GLY A 60 -7.18 -8.99 21.68
N SER A 61 -6.58 -8.55 20.58
CA SER A 61 -5.35 -9.12 20.02
C SER A 61 -4.28 -8.04 19.77
N ILE A 62 -3.02 -8.47 19.87
CA ILE A 62 -1.86 -7.65 19.51
C ILE A 62 -1.48 -7.93 18.07
N PHE A 63 -1.29 -6.86 17.31
CA PHE A 63 -0.79 -6.85 15.96
C PHE A 63 0.54 -6.11 15.91
N VAL A 64 1.39 -6.51 14.99
CA VAL A 64 2.71 -5.91 14.79
C VAL A 64 2.85 -5.59 13.32
N VAL A 65 3.26 -4.37 13.01
CA VAL A 65 3.53 -3.95 11.63
C VAL A 65 4.93 -3.36 11.55
N GLN A 66 5.67 -3.76 10.53
CA GLN A 66 7.01 -3.29 10.26
C GLN A 66 7.04 -2.15 9.24
N ASP A 67 7.88 -1.15 9.48
CA ASP A 67 8.18 -0.07 8.52
C ASP A 67 9.09 -0.60 7.39
N LYS A 68 8.46 -1.20 6.39
CA LYS A 68 9.08 -1.64 5.12
C LYS A 68 8.35 -1.03 3.93
N PHE A 69 8.96 -1.14 2.75
CA PHE A 69 8.27 -0.79 1.51
C PHE A 69 6.97 -1.61 1.39
N LYS A 70 5.87 -0.92 1.10
CA LYS A 70 4.54 -1.49 0.90
C LYS A 70 3.86 -0.74 -0.24
N GLU A 71 3.19 -1.48 -1.11
CA GLU A 71 2.33 -0.88 -2.11
C GLU A 71 1.04 -0.34 -1.46
N PRO A 72 0.45 0.73 -2.02
CA PRO A 72 -0.85 1.21 -1.56
C PRO A 72 -1.94 0.15 -1.73
N VAL A 73 -2.76 -0.04 -0.69
CA VAL A 73 -3.84 -1.04 -0.69
C VAL A 73 -5.21 -0.45 -1.00
N TYR A 74 -5.35 0.87 -0.87
CA TYR A 74 -6.60 1.60 -1.03
C TYR A 74 -6.36 3.03 -1.55
N GLN A 75 -7.34 3.58 -2.26
CA GLN A 75 -7.30 4.96 -2.75
C GLN A 75 -8.46 5.79 -2.19
N PHE A 76 -8.15 7.01 -1.76
CA PHE A 76 -9.10 8.01 -1.29
C PHE A 76 -9.08 9.23 -2.20
N ASN A 77 -10.28 9.76 -2.45
CA ASN A 77 -10.47 11.05 -3.10
C ASN A 77 -11.58 11.84 -2.40
N ASN A 78 -11.83 13.06 -2.83
CA ASN A 78 -12.87 13.91 -2.22
C ASN A 78 -14.29 13.30 -2.33
N SER A 79 -14.49 12.25 -3.14
CA SER A 79 -15.79 11.60 -3.33
C SER A 79 -16.05 10.41 -2.39
N ASN A 80 -15.04 9.79 -1.78
CA ASN A 80 -15.23 8.75 -0.75
C ASN A 80 -14.84 9.19 0.67
N VAL A 81 -14.36 10.43 0.82
CA VAL A 81 -14.17 11.07 2.12
C VAL A 81 -15.43 11.83 2.52
N ILE A 82 -15.81 11.75 3.79
CA ILE A 82 -16.96 12.47 4.34
C ILE A 82 -16.72 13.98 4.18
N ASN A 83 -17.68 14.66 3.55
CA ASN A 83 -17.60 16.07 3.16
C ASN A 83 -16.45 16.41 2.19
N GLY A 84 -15.75 15.41 1.64
CA GLY A 84 -14.63 15.58 0.72
C GLY A 84 -13.44 16.36 1.27
N ASN A 85 -13.27 16.42 2.59
CA ASN A 85 -12.28 17.28 3.23
C ASN A 85 -11.10 16.48 3.80
N PHE A 86 -9.91 16.90 3.41
CA PHE A 86 -8.65 16.45 4.00
C PHE A 86 -8.05 17.58 4.83
N THR A 87 -7.67 17.28 6.08
CA THR A 87 -6.96 18.22 6.95
C THR A 87 -5.50 17.85 7.00
N TYR A 88 -4.63 18.75 6.55
CA TYR A 88 -3.19 18.51 6.54
C TYR A 88 -2.50 19.32 7.62
N SER A 89 -1.45 18.73 8.19
CA SER A 89 -0.56 19.39 9.13
C SER A 89 0.87 18.93 8.84
N SER A 90 1.84 19.84 8.97
CA SER A 90 3.24 19.53 8.74
C SER A 90 4.04 19.64 10.01
N SER A 91 5.08 18.82 10.12
CA SER A 91 6.05 18.91 11.19
C SER A 91 6.80 20.25 11.09
N SER A 92 7.04 20.86 12.26
CA SER A 92 7.84 22.08 12.35
C SER A 92 9.23 21.84 11.79
N GLN A 93 9.79 22.82 11.09
CA GLN A 93 11.18 22.75 10.65
C GLN A 93 12.15 22.52 11.82
N LYS A 94 11.81 22.98 13.03
CA LYS A 94 12.64 22.78 14.24
C LYS A 94 12.67 21.32 14.72
N ALA A 95 11.68 20.52 14.33
CA ALA A 95 11.62 19.10 14.68
C ALA A 95 12.52 18.23 13.80
N ARG A 96 13.20 18.80 12.79
CA ARG A 96 14.08 18.08 11.87
C ARG A 96 15.52 18.19 12.37
N HIS A 97 16.05 17.06 12.82
CA HIS A 97 17.43 16.91 13.22
C HIS A 97 18.30 16.63 12.01
N THR A 98 19.53 17.13 12.04
CA THR A 98 20.53 16.93 10.98
C THR A 98 21.58 15.91 11.38
N VAL A 99 21.61 15.55 12.67
CA VAL A 99 22.59 14.62 13.24
C VAL A 99 21.88 13.67 14.19
N ALA A 100 22.15 12.38 14.05
CA ALA A 100 21.68 11.33 14.94
C ALA A 100 22.85 10.66 15.67
N ILE A 101 22.77 10.65 16.99
CA ILE A 101 23.75 10.07 17.91
C ILE A 101 23.11 8.83 18.53
N VAL A 102 23.53 7.64 18.10
CA VAL A 102 22.92 6.37 18.49
C VAL A 102 23.83 5.60 19.43
N ARG A 103 23.35 5.33 20.65
CA ARG A 103 24.01 4.44 21.61
C ARG A 103 23.71 2.97 21.28
N TYR A 104 24.72 2.12 21.26
CA TYR A 104 24.63 0.66 21.05
C TYR A 104 25.72 -0.06 21.86
N ASN A 105 25.64 -1.39 22.00
CA ASN A 105 26.62 -2.19 22.76
C ASN A 105 27.60 -2.89 21.81
N ASP A 106 28.84 -2.44 21.69
CA ASP A 106 29.73 -2.96 20.64
C ASP A 106 30.24 -4.38 20.94
N LYS A 107 29.77 -5.37 20.15
CA LYS A 107 30.22 -6.77 20.24
C LYS A 107 31.74 -6.95 20.05
N ARG A 108 32.41 -6.01 19.36
CA ARG A 108 33.86 -6.05 19.14
C ARG A 108 34.66 -5.39 20.26
N ASN A 109 33.99 -4.63 21.13
CA ASN A 109 34.58 -3.97 22.30
C ASN A 109 33.94 -4.50 23.60
N LEU A 110 33.89 -5.81 23.77
CA LEU A 110 33.39 -6.48 24.98
C LEU A 110 31.98 -6.03 25.41
N PHE A 111 31.12 -5.71 24.44
CA PHE A 111 29.76 -5.20 24.66
C PHE A 111 29.70 -3.89 25.46
N GLN A 112 30.77 -3.08 25.44
CA GLN A 112 30.76 -1.77 26.07
C GLN A 112 29.81 -0.80 25.32
N PRO A 113 29.05 0.04 26.07
CA PRO A 113 28.24 1.09 25.47
C PRO A 113 29.10 2.02 24.62
N THR A 114 28.77 2.11 23.35
CA THR A 114 29.48 2.88 22.32
C THR A 114 28.48 3.74 21.57
N ILE A 115 28.96 4.80 20.92
CA ILE A 115 28.15 5.74 20.16
C ILE A 115 28.49 5.62 18.68
N GLU A 116 27.47 5.55 17.82
CA GLU A 116 27.59 5.81 16.38
C GLU A 116 27.02 7.19 16.08
N TYR A 117 27.82 8.02 15.41
CA TYR A 117 27.48 9.38 15.00
C TYR A 117 27.19 9.40 13.51
N ILE A 118 26.02 9.92 13.11
CA ILE A 118 25.65 10.11 11.71
C ILE A 118 25.13 11.52 11.49
N GLU A 119 25.68 12.17 10.48
CA GLU A 119 25.25 13.47 10.00
C GLU A 119 24.63 13.35 8.60
N ASP A 120 23.60 14.15 8.35
CA ASP A 120 23.11 14.48 7.01
C ASP A 120 23.75 15.80 6.57
N GLU A 121 24.77 15.72 5.72
CA GLU A 121 25.53 16.89 5.25
C GLU A 121 24.65 17.94 4.54
N GLU A 122 23.63 17.50 3.79
CA GLU A 122 22.73 18.44 3.11
C GLU A 122 21.83 19.15 4.12
N GLY A 123 21.27 18.38 5.06
CA GLY A 123 20.52 18.91 6.19
C GLY A 123 21.34 19.91 7.00
N VAL A 124 22.58 19.59 7.35
CA VAL A 124 23.49 20.49 8.11
C VAL A 124 23.74 21.78 7.32
N ARG A 125 24.02 21.69 6.02
CA ARG A 125 24.25 22.88 5.17
C ARG A 125 23.04 23.80 5.13
N ARG A 126 21.83 23.24 5.15
CA ARG A 126 20.57 23.99 5.01
C ARG A 126 20.01 24.50 6.35
N TYR A 127 20.13 23.73 7.42
CA TYR A 127 19.45 23.96 8.70
C TYR A 127 20.39 24.15 9.90
N GLY A 128 21.70 23.98 9.70
CA GLY A 128 22.72 23.96 10.75
C GLY A 128 22.76 22.63 11.52
N LEU A 129 23.59 22.60 12.56
CA LEU A 129 23.74 21.42 13.42
C LEU A 129 22.55 21.29 14.38
N ARG A 130 21.85 20.15 14.34
CA ARG A 130 20.72 19.81 15.21
C ARG A 130 20.76 18.33 15.54
N GLU A 131 20.98 18.02 16.81
CA GLU A 131 21.30 16.67 17.25
C GLU A 131 20.11 15.99 17.92
N ILE A 132 19.90 14.71 17.61
CA ILE A 132 19.04 13.80 18.35
C ILE A 132 19.88 12.68 18.96
N GLU A 133 19.78 12.51 20.28
CA GLU A 133 20.38 11.37 20.98
C GLU A 133 19.33 10.27 21.19
N THR A 134 19.67 9.04 20.81
CA THR A 134 18.80 7.88 21.02
C THR A 134 19.62 6.63 21.37
N THR A 135 18.95 5.60 21.88
CA THR A 135 19.56 4.30 22.19
C THR A 135 18.90 3.22 21.35
N ALA A 136 19.71 2.45 20.62
CA ALA A 136 19.23 1.30 19.87
C ALA A 136 19.13 0.09 20.82
N VAL A 137 17.91 -0.21 21.25
CA VAL A 137 17.61 -1.28 22.23
C VAL A 137 18.16 -2.62 21.75
N GLY A 138 19.01 -3.25 22.58
CA GLY A 138 19.61 -4.57 22.30
C GLY A 138 20.49 -4.63 21.04
N CYS A 139 20.84 -3.49 20.44
CA CYS A 139 21.67 -3.44 19.24
C CYS A 139 23.13 -3.70 19.62
N THR A 140 23.75 -4.67 18.94
CA THR A 140 25.17 -5.01 19.15
C THR A 140 26.07 -4.81 17.95
N SER A 141 25.48 -4.45 16.81
CA SER A 141 26.21 -4.14 15.58
C SER A 141 26.25 -2.64 15.34
N ARG A 142 27.45 -2.14 15.01
CA ARG A 142 27.62 -0.77 14.51
C ARG A 142 26.85 -0.55 13.21
N GLY A 143 26.79 -1.54 12.31
CA GLY A 143 26.09 -1.43 11.03
C GLY A 143 24.59 -1.19 11.23
N GLN A 144 23.96 -1.99 12.11
CA GLN A 144 22.56 -1.81 12.49
C GLN A 144 22.32 -0.45 13.18
N ALA A 145 23.18 -0.03 14.11
CA ALA A 145 23.09 1.30 14.74
C ALA A 145 23.18 2.44 13.72
N ARG A 146 24.07 2.32 12.74
CA ARG A 146 24.23 3.26 11.62
C ARG A 146 22.97 3.33 10.75
N ARG A 147 22.40 2.18 10.38
CA ARG A 147 21.15 2.10 9.61
C ARG A 147 19.98 2.69 10.40
N PHE A 148 19.93 2.50 11.71
CA PHE A 148 18.92 3.09 12.59
C PHE A 148 19.02 4.62 12.63
N ALA A 149 20.24 5.16 12.79
CA ALA A 149 20.49 6.61 12.74
C ALA A 149 20.03 7.24 11.42
N LYS A 150 20.42 6.63 10.28
CA LYS A 150 19.99 7.05 8.94
C LYS A 150 18.47 7.00 8.79
N TRP A 151 17.82 5.95 9.30
CA TRP A 151 16.37 5.82 9.24
C TRP A 151 15.64 6.94 10.00
N ILE A 152 16.15 7.36 11.16
CA ILE A 152 15.58 8.48 11.93
C ILE A 152 15.65 9.77 11.11
N LEU A 153 16.85 10.15 10.65
CA LEU A 153 17.06 11.38 9.89
C LEU A 153 16.22 11.37 8.60
N ALA A 154 16.26 10.29 7.83
CA ALA A 154 15.50 10.18 6.59
C ALA A 154 13.98 10.23 6.81
N SER A 155 13.47 9.64 7.90
CA SER A 155 12.04 9.74 8.26
C SER A 155 11.67 11.18 8.59
N GLU A 156 12.45 11.87 9.42
CA GLU A 156 12.17 13.27 9.80
C GLU A 156 12.22 14.25 8.60
N PHE A 157 13.11 14.00 7.63
CA PHE A 157 13.22 14.86 6.44
C PHE A 157 12.17 14.58 5.37
N LYS A 158 11.78 13.31 5.18
CA LYS A 158 10.89 12.90 4.08
C LYS A 158 9.43 12.79 4.50
N GLU A 159 9.15 12.32 5.71
CA GLU A 159 7.80 12.05 6.21
C GLU A 159 7.29 13.24 7.05
N THR A 160 7.24 14.42 6.45
CA THR A 160 7.01 15.69 7.18
C THR A 160 5.55 16.09 7.29
N GLU A 161 4.66 15.44 6.55
CA GLU A 161 3.26 15.82 6.47
C GLU A 161 2.37 14.74 7.07
N THR A 162 1.30 15.17 7.73
CA THR A 162 0.24 14.33 8.25
C THR A 162 -1.07 14.76 7.63
N VAL A 163 -1.97 13.80 7.45
CA VAL A 163 -3.32 14.03 6.95
C VAL A 163 -4.32 13.39 7.90
N SER A 164 -5.43 14.07 8.13
CA SER A 164 -6.56 13.58 8.91
C SER A 164 -7.87 13.80 8.14
N PHE A 165 -8.69 12.77 8.09
CA PHE A 165 -9.96 12.76 7.36
C PHE A 165 -10.91 11.71 7.94
N SER A 166 -12.20 11.81 7.60
CA SER A 166 -13.22 10.86 8.05
C SER A 166 -13.82 10.12 6.86
N VAL A 167 -14.03 8.82 7.00
CA VAL A 167 -14.59 7.94 5.97
C VAL A 167 -15.79 7.16 6.50
N GLY A 168 -16.62 6.66 5.60
CA GLY A 168 -17.70 5.72 5.95
C GLY A 168 -17.15 4.31 6.23
N ASN A 169 -17.93 3.29 5.91
CA ASN A 169 -17.58 1.88 6.16
C ASN A 169 -16.25 1.43 5.52
N ASP A 170 -15.77 2.15 4.50
CA ASP A 170 -14.43 1.97 3.90
C ASP A 170 -13.30 1.95 4.95
N GLY A 171 -13.46 2.70 6.05
CA GLY A 171 -12.46 2.75 7.12
C GLY A 171 -12.32 1.47 7.93
N ALA A 172 -13.34 0.60 7.95
CA ALA A 172 -13.29 -0.68 8.66
C ALA A 172 -12.27 -1.66 8.05
N TYR A 173 -11.91 -1.44 6.78
CA TYR A 173 -10.92 -2.23 6.07
C TYR A 173 -9.48 -1.91 6.48
N LEU A 174 -9.23 -0.65 6.86
CA LEU A 174 -7.90 -0.12 7.06
C LEU A 174 -7.29 -0.58 8.39
N MET A 175 -5.96 -0.67 8.43
CA MET A 175 -5.20 -0.91 9.66
C MET A 175 -3.99 0.03 9.79
N PRO A 176 -3.50 0.29 11.02
CA PRO A 176 -2.23 0.97 11.23
C PRO A 176 -1.09 0.30 10.45
N GLY A 177 -0.34 1.11 9.70
CA GLY A 177 0.76 0.69 8.84
C GLY A 177 0.37 0.20 7.45
N ASP A 178 -0.90 0.31 7.06
CA ASP A 178 -1.31 0.26 5.65
C ASP A 178 -0.91 1.53 4.92
N VAL A 179 -0.61 1.41 3.63
CA VAL A 179 -0.31 2.54 2.74
C VAL A 179 -1.53 2.82 1.88
N VAL A 180 -1.90 4.08 1.76
CA VAL A 180 -3.04 4.54 0.97
C VAL A 180 -2.64 5.67 0.04
N GLN A 181 -3.28 5.73 -1.12
CA GLN A 181 -3.16 6.86 -2.05
C GLN A 181 -4.25 7.89 -1.75
N ILE A 182 -3.86 9.17 -1.71
CA ILE A 182 -4.80 10.28 -1.57
C ILE A 182 -4.72 11.15 -2.83
N TYR A 183 -5.85 11.26 -3.50
CA TYR A 183 -6.10 12.17 -4.61
C TYR A 183 -6.96 13.33 -4.11
N ASP A 184 -6.34 14.48 -3.88
CA ASP A 184 -7.03 15.66 -3.37
C ASP A 184 -7.16 16.74 -4.45
N ASN A 185 -8.39 16.95 -4.90
CA ASN A 185 -8.76 17.94 -5.91
C ASN A 185 -8.46 19.38 -5.48
N TYR A 186 -8.20 19.65 -4.19
CA TYR A 186 -7.79 20.97 -3.71
C TYR A 186 -6.28 21.20 -3.75
N ARG A 187 -5.48 20.14 -3.90
CA ARG A 187 -4.02 20.20 -3.99
C ARG A 187 -3.50 20.14 -5.42
N SER A 188 -4.22 19.45 -6.30
CA SER A 188 -3.90 19.38 -7.72
C SER A 188 -4.82 20.28 -8.53
N PRO A 189 -4.29 21.08 -9.49
CA PRO A 189 -5.13 21.87 -10.38
C PRO A 189 -5.97 21.00 -11.33
N LEU A 190 -5.55 19.75 -11.55
CA LEU A 190 -6.22 18.81 -12.44
C LEU A 190 -6.90 17.72 -11.62
N LYS A 191 -8.19 17.50 -11.89
CA LYS A 191 -9.04 16.58 -11.11
C LYS A 191 -9.09 15.20 -11.75
N TYR A 192 -7.96 14.51 -11.83
CA TYR A 192 -7.89 13.14 -12.37
C TYR A 192 -8.35 12.07 -11.36
N SER A 193 -9.40 12.33 -10.59
CA SER A 193 -10.03 11.36 -9.71
C SER A 193 -11.50 11.69 -9.46
N GLY A 194 -12.30 10.67 -9.19
CA GLY A 194 -13.73 10.86 -8.91
C GLY A 194 -14.48 9.56 -8.70
N ARG A 195 -15.74 9.54 -9.13
CA ARG A 195 -16.59 8.36 -9.11
C ARG A 195 -17.11 8.01 -10.51
N THR A 196 -17.16 6.73 -10.83
CA THR A 196 -17.70 6.29 -12.12
C THR A 196 -19.22 6.54 -12.20
N ASN A 197 -19.69 6.89 -13.39
CA ASN A 197 -21.10 6.84 -13.78
C ASN A 197 -21.49 5.45 -14.30
N ALA A 198 -20.56 4.71 -14.89
CA ALA A 198 -20.81 3.34 -15.32
C ALA A 198 -19.50 2.62 -15.61
N VAL A 199 -19.53 1.31 -15.44
CA VAL A 199 -18.60 0.37 -16.08
C VAL A 199 -19.50 -0.61 -16.83
N ARG A 200 -19.40 -0.66 -18.16
CA ARG A 200 -20.30 -1.49 -18.99
C ARG A 200 -19.61 -2.05 -20.24
N PRO A 201 -20.00 -3.25 -20.71
CA PRO A 201 -19.64 -3.69 -22.05
C PRO A 201 -20.33 -2.81 -23.09
N LEU A 202 -19.70 -2.66 -24.26
CA LEU A 202 -20.33 -2.00 -25.40
C LEU A 202 -21.10 -3.00 -26.25
N THR A 203 -22.12 -2.48 -26.93
CA THR A 203 -22.94 -3.19 -27.90
C THR A 203 -22.69 -2.63 -29.29
N ASP A 204 -23.04 -3.36 -30.35
CA ASP A 204 -22.84 -2.94 -31.76
C ASP A 204 -23.47 -1.57 -32.12
N THR A 205 -24.37 -1.06 -31.26
CA THR A 205 -25.03 0.24 -31.43
C THR A 205 -24.32 1.41 -30.74
N ASP A 206 -23.31 1.14 -29.91
CA ASP A 206 -22.57 2.19 -29.20
C ASP A 206 -21.52 2.85 -30.11
N PRO A 207 -21.37 4.19 -30.08
CA PRO A 207 -20.36 4.88 -30.88
C PRO A 207 -18.94 4.57 -30.37
N LEU A 208 -18.08 4.06 -31.26
CA LEU A 208 -16.66 3.81 -31.00
C LEU A 208 -15.78 4.95 -31.53
N PRO A 209 -14.65 5.26 -30.87
CA PRO A 209 -13.62 6.12 -31.45
C PRO A 209 -13.11 5.55 -32.76
N ALA A 210 -12.83 6.40 -33.76
CA ALA A 210 -12.33 5.97 -35.08
C ALA A 210 -11.01 5.17 -35.03
N THR A 211 -10.28 5.29 -33.92
CA THR A 211 -9.02 4.60 -33.63
C THR A 211 -9.20 3.15 -33.15
N ILE A 212 -10.41 2.74 -32.76
CA ILE A 212 -10.71 1.39 -32.27
C ILE A 212 -11.38 0.58 -33.40
N PRO A 213 -10.82 -0.56 -33.83
CA PRO A 213 -11.45 -1.41 -34.84
C PRO A 213 -12.77 -2.01 -34.31
N GLU A 214 -13.81 -1.99 -35.13
CA GLU A 214 -15.19 -2.43 -34.82
C GLU A 214 -15.33 -3.91 -34.41
N SER A 215 -14.27 -4.73 -34.52
CA SER A 215 -14.35 -6.19 -34.35
C SER A 215 -14.08 -6.72 -32.93
N ASN A 216 -13.76 -5.86 -31.97
CA ASN A 216 -13.26 -6.29 -30.66
C ASN A 216 -14.31 -6.11 -29.56
N ALA A 217 -14.38 -7.05 -28.62
CA ALA A 217 -15.17 -6.93 -27.40
C ALA A 217 -14.61 -5.80 -26.53
N VAL A 218 -15.15 -4.59 -26.72
CA VAL A 218 -14.67 -3.37 -26.06
C VAL A 218 -15.57 -3.06 -24.88
N ASN A 219 -14.95 -2.82 -23.73
CA ASN A 219 -15.58 -2.34 -22.52
C ASN A 219 -15.41 -0.84 -22.41
N SER A 220 -16.31 -0.19 -21.68
CA SER A 220 -16.21 1.23 -21.40
C SER A 220 -16.44 1.57 -19.94
N ILE A 221 -15.74 2.62 -19.52
CA ILE A 221 -15.98 3.29 -18.24
C ILE A 221 -16.42 4.72 -18.56
N ILE A 222 -17.47 5.17 -17.90
CA ILE A 222 -17.93 6.55 -17.94
C ILE A 222 -17.55 7.23 -16.63
N LEU A 223 -16.77 8.30 -16.71
CA LEU A 223 -16.32 9.08 -15.56
C LEU A 223 -17.34 10.18 -15.22
N ASP A 224 -17.26 10.70 -14.01
CA ASP A 224 -18.03 11.87 -13.56
C ASP A 224 -17.39 13.22 -13.93
N GLN A 225 -16.44 13.22 -14.87
CA GLN A 225 -15.74 14.43 -15.31
C GLN A 225 -15.53 14.51 -16.81
N GLY A 226 -15.57 15.73 -17.34
CA GLY A 226 -15.21 16.06 -18.71
C GLY A 226 -13.72 16.38 -18.82
N LEU A 227 -12.91 15.38 -19.16
CA LEU A 227 -11.47 15.44 -19.28
C LEU A 227 -11.08 15.36 -20.76
N ASN A 228 -10.01 16.07 -21.11
CA ASN A 228 -9.41 16.01 -22.43
C ASN A 228 -8.05 15.33 -22.30
N PHE A 229 -7.85 14.23 -23.03
CA PHE A 229 -6.60 13.50 -23.05
C PHE A 229 -5.85 13.75 -24.35
N ASN A 230 -4.53 13.81 -24.29
CA ASN A 230 -3.71 13.87 -25.48
C ASN A 230 -3.69 12.50 -26.16
N GLU A 231 -4.12 12.45 -27.42
CA GLU A 231 -4.20 11.20 -28.21
C GLU A 231 -2.89 10.41 -28.28
N LYS A 232 -1.75 11.11 -28.17
CA LYS A 232 -0.41 10.49 -28.28
C LYS A 232 0.11 9.93 -26.96
N ASN A 233 -0.53 10.27 -25.84
CA ASN A 233 -0.07 9.88 -24.53
C ASN A 233 -0.79 8.62 -24.05
N LEU A 234 -0.08 7.87 -23.20
CA LEU A 234 -0.61 6.73 -22.48
C LEU A 234 -0.84 7.13 -21.04
N TYR A 235 -1.96 6.68 -20.50
CA TYR A 235 -2.41 6.99 -19.15
C TYR A 235 -2.69 5.68 -18.41
N LYS A 236 -2.37 5.66 -17.12
CA LYS A 236 -2.72 4.57 -16.22
C LYS A 236 -4.01 4.96 -15.49
N PHE A 237 -5.02 4.12 -15.63
CA PHE A 237 -6.30 4.25 -14.94
C PHE A 237 -6.34 3.26 -13.79
N SER A 238 -6.72 3.74 -12.62
CA SER A 238 -6.83 2.93 -11.41
C SER A 238 -8.27 2.93 -10.91
N LEU A 239 -8.81 1.74 -10.67
CA LEU A 239 -10.16 1.54 -10.15
C LEU A 239 -10.10 0.86 -8.80
N LEU A 240 -10.80 1.41 -7.83
CA LEU A 240 -10.99 0.76 -6.55
C LEU A 240 -12.11 -0.28 -6.68
N THR A 241 -11.75 -1.54 -6.52
CA THR A 241 -12.65 -2.67 -6.65
C THR A 241 -12.50 -3.54 -5.42
N PRO A 242 -13.48 -3.59 -4.52
CA PRO A 242 -13.44 -4.47 -3.36
C PRO A 242 -13.38 -5.95 -3.79
N THR A 243 -12.55 -6.72 -3.10
CA THR A 243 -12.37 -8.16 -3.32
C THR A 243 -13.62 -8.94 -2.90
N TYR A 244 -13.95 -10.00 -3.64
CA TYR A 244 -14.94 -10.98 -3.19
C TYR A 244 -14.46 -12.38 -3.54
N ASN A 245 -13.79 -13.00 -2.58
CA ASN A 245 -13.81 -14.43 -2.46
C ASN A 245 -13.63 -14.80 -0.99
N LEU A 246 -14.69 -15.30 -0.36
CA LEU A 246 -14.70 -15.78 1.04
C LEU A 246 -14.69 -17.31 1.09
N SER A 247 -14.46 -18.00 -0.04
CA SER A 247 -14.53 -19.46 -0.12
C SER A 247 -13.25 -20.16 0.36
N SER A 248 -12.11 -19.45 0.37
CA SER A 248 -10.91 -19.81 1.11
C SER A 248 -11.04 -19.28 2.54
N GLY A 249 -10.94 -20.14 3.55
CA GLY A 249 -10.90 -19.73 4.96
C GLY A 249 -9.67 -18.91 5.36
N ASP A 250 -8.95 -18.34 4.39
CA ASP A 250 -7.70 -17.63 4.55
C ASP A 250 -7.96 -16.13 4.61
N ALA A 251 -7.79 -15.56 5.81
CA ALA A 251 -7.90 -14.12 6.06
C ALA A 251 -6.92 -13.26 5.23
N SER A 252 -5.93 -13.87 4.56
CA SER A 252 -4.99 -13.21 3.66
C SER A 252 -5.66 -12.63 2.41
N ASP A 253 -6.76 -13.23 1.93
CA ASP A 253 -7.42 -12.78 0.70
C ASP A 253 -8.23 -11.50 0.90
N ILE A 254 -8.63 -11.20 2.15
CA ILE A 254 -9.38 -9.99 2.47
C ILE A 254 -8.47 -8.76 2.34
N ARG A 255 -7.21 -8.82 2.80
CA ARG A 255 -6.33 -7.63 2.95
C ARG A 255 -5.41 -7.31 1.77
N ARG A 256 -5.64 -7.91 0.60
CA ARG A 256 -4.84 -7.65 -0.61
C ARG A 256 -5.08 -6.26 -1.18
N ASN A 257 -4.29 -5.87 -2.19
CA ASN A 257 -4.51 -4.61 -2.88
C ASN A 257 -5.90 -4.57 -3.53
N GLN A 258 -6.69 -3.53 -3.24
CA GLN A 258 -8.05 -3.33 -3.78
C GLN A 258 -8.06 -2.45 -5.04
N ILE A 259 -6.90 -1.99 -5.48
CA ILE A 259 -6.72 -1.13 -6.65
C ILE A 259 -6.37 -2.00 -7.84
N GLN A 260 -7.21 -1.96 -8.86
CA GLN A 260 -6.91 -2.54 -10.16
C GLN A 260 -6.48 -1.46 -11.14
N ASN A 261 -5.49 -1.78 -11.97
CA ASN A 261 -4.90 -0.84 -12.92
C ASN A 261 -5.11 -1.31 -14.35
N LEU A 262 -5.34 -0.37 -15.26
CA LEU A 262 -5.28 -0.56 -16.71
C LEU A 262 -4.52 0.59 -17.35
N VAL A 263 -4.04 0.39 -18.58
CA VAL A 263 -3.39 1.43 -19.38
C VAL A 263 -4.25 1.72 -20.60
N PHE A 264 -4.52 2.98 -20.88
CA PHE A 264 -5.26 3.41 -22.06
C PHE A 264 -4.53 4.54 -22.80
N SER A 265 -4.79 4.67 -24.10
CA SER A 265 -4.33 5.81 -24.89
C SER A 265 -5.39 6.90 -24.83
N GLY A 266 -4.96 8.17 -24.82
CA GLY A 266 -5.90 9.30 -24.96
C GLY A 266 -6.77 9.21 -26.21
N ALA A 267 -6.30 8.53 -27.27
CA ALA A 267 -7.05 8.31 -28.51
C ALA A 267 -8.22 7.33 -28.36
N HIS A 268 -8.32 6.66 -27.21
CA HIS A 268 -9.41 5.74 -26.84
C HIS A 268 -10.37 6.38 -25.84
N THR A 269 -10.55 7.70 -25.93
CA THR A 269 -11.49 8.44 -25.08
C THR A 269 -12.45 9.25 -25.95
N ASN A 270 -13.70 9.34 -25.51
CA ASN A 270 -14.70 10.24 -26.10
C ASN A 270 -15.27 11.14 -25.02
N THR A 271 -15.52 12.40 -25.38
CA THR A 271 -16.40 13.27 -24.60
C THR A 271 -17.85 12.95 -24.95
N ILE A 272 -18.65 12.63 -23.94
CA ILE A 272 -20.09 12.36 -24.09
C ILE A 272 -20.88 13.40 -23.30
N THR A 273 -22.10 13.68 -23.76
CA THR A 273 -23.05 14.53 -23.06
C THR A 273 -24.34 13.77 -22.83
N GLY A 274 -24.96 13.95 -21.66
CA GLY A 274 -26.25 13.35 -21.38
C GLY A 274 -26.77 13.68 -20.00
N ASP A 275 -27.65 12.82 -19.50
CA ASP A 275 -28.11 12.81 -18.11
C ASP A 275 -27.14 11.98 -17.25
N TYR A 276 -25.94 12.52 -17.05
CA TYR A 276 -24.87 11.90 -16.27
C TYR A 276 -24.52 12.77 -15.07
N ARG A 277 -24.04 12.17 -13.98
CA ARG A 277 -23.40 12.95 -12.91
C ARG A 277 -22.10 13.51 -13.48
N SER A 278 -21.99 14.83 -13.57
CA SER A 278 -20.78 15.50 -14.03
C SER A 278 -20.41 16.67 -13.14
N ASP A 279 -19.11 16.97 -13.06
CA ASP A 279 -18.59 18.22 -12.50
C ASP A 279 -18.72 19.42 -13.45
N PHE A 280 -19.03 19.17 -14.73
CA PHE A 280 -19.24 20.19 -15.74
C PHE A 280 -20.58 19.99 -16.48
N MET A 281 -21.37 21.06 -16.56
CA MET A 281 -22.68 21.06 -17.21
C MET A 281 -22.69 22.03 -18.40
N GLU A 282 -23.14 21.57 -19.56
CA GLU A 282 -23.31 22.38 -20.76
C GLU A 282 -24.77 22.27 -21.25
N SER A 283 -25.46 23.41 -21.39
CA SER A 283 -26.86 23.47 -21.84
C SER A 283 -27.82 22.55 -21.07
N GLY A 284 -27.55 22.29 -19.79
CA GLY A 284 -28.35 21.40 -18.93
C GLY A 284 -27.99 19.92 -19.03
N SER A 285 -26.98 19.57 -19.82
CA SER A 285 -26.47 18.21 -19.97
C SER A 285 -25.09 18.08 -19.29
N GLY A 286 -24.88 16.97 -18.57
CA GLY A 286 -23.59 16.65 -17.96
C GLY A 286 -22.59 16.22 -19.02
N VAL A 287 -21.37 16.77 -18.96
CA VAL A 287 -20.27 16.43 -19.87
C VAL A 287 -19.35 15.44 -19.18
N CYS A 288 -19.18 14.27 -19.74
CA CYS A 288 -18.39 13.19 -19.16
C CYS A 288 -17.35 12.66 -20.14
N THR A 289 -16.35 11.98 -19.61
CA THR A 289 -15.37 11.24 -20.40
C THR A 289 -15.72 9.77 -20.38
N GLN A 290 -15.81 9.17 -21.56
CA GLN A 290 -15.90 7.74 -21.73
C GLN A 290 -14.54 7.20 -22.17
N ILE A 291 -14.00 6.24 -21.41
CA ILE A 291 -12.75 5.55 -21.71
C ILE A 291 -13.10 4.17 -22.27
N PHE A 292 -12.47 3.82 -23.38
CA PHE A 292 -12.63 2.54 -24.07
C PHE A 292 -11.40 1.67 -23.83
N PHE A 293 -11.62 0.40 -23.49
CA PHE A 293 -10.56 -0.58 -23.26
C PHE A 293 -11.03 -1.97 -23.66
N SER A 294 -10.11 -2.83 -24.11
CA SER A 294 -10.42 -4.21 -24.49
C SER A 294 -9.96 -5.18 -23.42
N THR A 295 -10.75 -6.21 -23.16
CA THR A 295 -10.28 -7.40 -22.45
C THR A 295 -9.62 -8.35 -23.45
N GLY A 296 -8.31 -8.22 -23.69
CA GLY A 296 -7.60 -9.11 -24.63
C GLY A 296 -6.16 -8.68 -24.93
N SER A 297 -5.43 -9.45 -25.74
CA SER A 297 -4.02 -9.19 -26.12
C SER A 297 -3.80 -7.90 -26.90
N ASP A 298 -4.85 -7.32 -27.46
CA ASP A 298 -4.75 -6.38 -28.59
C ASP A 298 -4.52 -4.92 -28.17
N PHE A 299 -4.45 -4.65 -26.86
CA PHE A 299 -4.20 -3.32 -26.28
C PHE A 299 -3.05 -3.32 -25.26
N GLY A 300 -1.99 -4.08 -25.54
CA GLY A 300 -0.75 -4.10 -24.74
C GLY A 300 -0.40 -5.42 -24.08
N GLY A 301 -0.89 -6.55 -24.61
CA GLY A 301 -0.60 -7.88 -24.07
C GLY A 301 -1.57 -8.30 -22.96
N THR A 302 -1.37 -9.51 -22.43
CA THR A 302 -2.22 -10.25 -21.48
C THR A 302 -2.44 -9.58 -20.10
N SER A 303 -2.04 -8.33 -19.92
CA SER A 303 -1.95 -7.62 -18.64
C SER A 303 -2.79 -6.34 -18.54
N ASN A 304 -3.60 -6.01 -19.56
CA ASN A 304 -4.49 -4.85 -19.56
C ASN A 304 -5.97 -5.24 -19.35
N GLN A 305 -6.24 -6.02 -18.30
CA GLN A 305 -7.57 -6.56 -18.02
C GLN A 305 -7.93 -6.39 -16.54
N PHE A 306 -9.15 -5.94 -16.25
CA PHE A 306 -9.69 -6.09 -14.91
C PHE A 306 -9.91 -7.57 -14.60
N ASN A 307 -9.52 -7.98 -13.41
CA ASN A 307 -9.84 -9.27 -12.84
C ASN A 307 -11.23 -9.21 -12.21
N PHE A 308 -12.22 -9.76 -12.90
CA PHE A 308 -13.60 -9.88 -12.43
C PHE A 308 -13.87 -11.18 -11.67
N ASN A 309 -12.93 -12.12 -11.67
CA ASN A 309 -13.06 -13.39 -10.95
C ASN A 309 -12.87 -13.19 -9.45
N ASP A 310 -11.85 -12.40 -9.08
CA ASP A 310 -11.49 -12.21 -7.69
C ASP A 310 -12.01 -10.89 -7.10
N TYR A 311 -12.42 -9.92 -7.93
CA TYR A 311 -12.88 -8.60 -7.47
C TYR A 311 -14.31 -8.30 -7.92
N VAL A 312 -15.05 -7.57 -7.06
CA VAL A 312 -16.38 -7.09 -7.39
C VAL A 312 -16.28 -5.70 -7.98
N ILE A 313 -16.75 -5.62 -9.22
CA ILE A 313 -17.14 -4.37 -9.85
C ILE A 313 -18.66 -4.36 -9.76
N THR A 314 -19.22 -3.54 -8.86
CA THR A 314 -20.68 -3.45 -8.68
C THR A 314 -21.36 -3.22 -10.02
N GLY A 315 -22.46 -3.92 -10.32
CA GLY A 315 -23.15 -3.77 -11.61
C GLY A 315 -22.46 -4.40 -12.83
N TYR A 316 -21.36 -5.12 -12.65
CA TYR A 316 -20.80 -6.05 -13.64
C TYR A 316 -21.10 -7.48 -13.19
N THR A 317 -21.85 -8.23 -13.99
CA THR A 317 -21.96 -9.68 -13.83
C THR A 317 -20.81 -10.33 -14.62
N ASN A 318 -20.24 -11.43 -14.11
CA ASN A 318 -19.26 -12.29 -14.81
C ASN A 318 -19.75 -12.87 -16.16
N THR A 319 -20.93 -12.47 -16.62
CA THR A 319 -21.56 -12.91 -17.86
C THR A 319 -21.07 -12.15 -19.11
N GLY A 320 -20.14 -11.20 -18.98
CA GLY A 320 -19.64 -10.38 -20.09
C GLY A 320 -18.13 -10.45 -20.35
N VAL A 321 -17.37 -11.20 -19.55
CA VAL A 321 -15.92 -11.37 -19.74
C VAL A 321 -15.71 -12.81 -20.17
N ASN A 322 -15.23 -13.02 -21.38
CA ASN A 322 -14.97 -14.35 -21.94
C ASN A 322 -13.92 -15.08 -21.07
N ALA A 323 -14.39 -15.88 -20.12
CA ALA A 323 -13.60 -16.94 -19.52
C ALA A 323 -13.64 -18.14 -20.47
N GLU A 324 -12.48 -18.53 -21.00
CA GLU A 324 -12.37 -19.69 -21.89
C GLU A 324 -12.86 -20.97 -21.21
N SER A 325 -13.66 -21.75 -21.96
CA SER A 325 -14.24 -23.03 -21.56
C SER A 325 -13.28 -24.18 -21.91
N PRO A 326 -13.03 -25.13 -21.00
CA PRO A 326 -12.50 -26.43 -21.41
C PRO A 326 -13.59 -27.48 -21.67
N GLU A 327 -14.54 -27.76 -20.77
CA GLU A 327 -15.49 -28.89 -20.96
C GLU A 327 -16.85 -28.69 -20.22
N GLY A 328 -17.95 -28.47 -20.97
CA GLY A 328 -19.35 -28.48 -20.49
C GLY A 328 -19.90 -27.11 -20.01
N PRO A 329 -21.19 -26.77 -20.24
CA PRO A 329 -21.67 -25.39 -20.03
C PRO A 329 -21.84 -25.10 -18.54
N PRO A 330 -21.07 -24.17 -17.94
CA PRO A 330 -21.32 -23.69 -16.60
C PRO A 330 -22.56 -22.79 -16.63
N HIS A 331 -23.51 -22.99 -15.71
CA HIS A 331 -24.73 -22.18 -15.63
C HIS A 331 -24.57 -21.10 -14.55
N SER A 332 -24.72 -19.84 -14.94
CA SER A 332 -24.73 -18.68 -14.03
C SER A 332 -26.11 -18.49 -13.38
N ILE A 333 -26.16 -18.18 -12.08
CA ILE A 333 -27.35 -17.58 -11.46
C ILE A 333 -27.22 -16.07 -11.59
N SER A 334 -28.18 -15.43 -12.27
CA SER A 334 -28.23 -13.99 -12.50
C SER A 334 -28.54 -13.22 -11.21
N TYR A 335 -27.88 -12.07 -11.01
CA TYR A 335 -28.48 -10.98 -10.24
C TYR A 335 -29.55 -10.33 -11.12
N SER A 336 -30.82 -10.34 -10.69
CA SER A 336 -31.98 -9.91 -11.49
C SER A 336 -32.41 -8.46 -11.24
N GLY A 337 -31.53 -7.61 -10.74
CA GLY A 337 -31.77 -6.16 -10.68
C GLY A 337 -31.25 -5.54 -11.97
N GLY A 338 -32.13 -4.95 -12.78
CA GLY A 338 -31.79 -4.33 -14.08
C GLY A 338 -30.94 -3.05 -13.98
N CYS A 339 -29.83 -3.07 -13.25
CA CYS A 339 -28.88 -1.97 -13.13
C CYS A 339 -27.46 -2.46 -13.54
N TYR A 340 -27.08 -2.21 -14.80
CA TYR A 340 -25.68 -2.25 -15.22
C TYR A 340 -24.97 -1.04 -14.64
N SER A 341 -24.62 -1.08 -13.37
CA SER A 341 -24.17 0.12 -12.69
C SER A 341 -22.91 -0.18 -11.92
N GLY A 342 -21.79 -0.27 -12.67
CA GLY A 342 -20.46 0.14 -12.19
C GLY A 342 -20.42 1.62 -11.81
N GLU A 343 -21.49 2.12 -11.21
CA GLU A 343 -21.63 3.46 -10.66
C GLU A 343 -20.91 3.51 -9.33
N ASN A 344 -20.45 4.71 -8.98
CA ASN A 344 -19.90 5.04 -7.67
C ASN A 344 -18.61 4.31 -7.29
N LEU A 345 -17.94 3.65 -8.23
CA LEU A 345 -16.59 3.13 -8.01
C LEU A 345 -15.61 4.29 -8.03
N ILE A 346 -14.60 4.21 -7.17
CA ILE A 346 -13.58 5.25 -7.04
C ILE A 346 -12.54 5.04 -8.13
N TRP A 347 -12.32 6.07 -8.94
CA TRP A 347 -11.34 6.03 -10.01
C TRP A 347 -10.29 7.13 -9.83
N SER A 348 -9.11 6.87 -10.38
CA SER A 348 -8.05 7.84 -10.56
C SER A 348 -7.29 7.60 -11.86
N ILE A 349 -6.66 8.64 -12.38
CA ILE A 349 -5.83 8.59 -13.59
C ILE A 349 -4.48 9.23 -13.29
N GLU A 350 -3.43 8.59 -13.77
CA GLU A 350 -2.06 9.07 -13.69
C GLU A 350 -1.37 8.92 -15.05
N PRO A 351 -0.31 9.69 -15.34
CA PRO A 351 0.39 9.54 -16.59
C PRO A 351 1.15 8.21 -16.55
N ASN A 352 1.22 7.50 -17.68
CA ASN A 352 2.07 6.31 -17.76
C ASN A 352 3.57 6.69 -17.79
N ASN A 353 3.87 7.92 -18.24
CA ASN A 353 5.22 8.50 -18.17
C ASN A 353 5.30 9.49 -17.00
N PRO A 354 6.17 9.27 -16.00
CA PRO A 354 6.31 10.18 -14.86
C PRO A 354 6.75 11.60 -15.24
N ASP A 355 7.38 11.77 -16.41
CA ASP A 355 7.85 13.07 -16.91
C ASP A 355 6.81 13.81 -17.79
N ASP A 356 5.55 13.37 -17.79
CA ASP A 356 4.50 14.01 -18.60
C ASP A 356 4.24 15.47 -18.12
N PRO A 357 4.43 16.49 -18.97
CA PRO A 357 4.23 17.90 -18.64
C PRO A 357 2.81 18.22 -18.14
N GLU A 358 1.82 17.39 -18.50
CA GLU A 358 0.42 17.53 -18.07
C GLU A 358 0.25 17.21 -16.57
N PHE A 359 1.15 16.43 -15.95
CA PHE A 359 0.99 15.90 -14.58
C PHE A 359 2.11 16.31 -13.60
N VAL A 360 2.94 17.29 -13.97
CA VAL A 360 4.17 17.70 -13.24
C VAL A 360 3.92 18.14 -11.79
N SER A 361 2.68 18.43 -11.40
CA SER A 361 2.30 18.80 -10.04
C SER A 361 1.39 17.74 -9.38
N GLY A 362 1.94 16.58 -9.05
CA GLY A 362 1.38 15.65 -8.07
C GLY A 362 -0.03 15.13 -8.39
N SER A 363 -0.10 13.97 -9.05
CA SER A 363 -1.37 13.26 -9.27
C SER A 363 -1.96 12.74 -7.96
N TYR A 364 -1.13 12.27 -7.03
CA TYR A 364 -1.52 11.79 -5.70
C TYR A 364 -0.38 11.92 -4.70
N SER A 365 -0.69 11.69 -3.43
CA SER A 365 0.29 11.54 -2.36
C SER A 365 0.04 10.26 -1.59
N ASN A 366 1.11 9.52 -1.30
CA ASN A 366 1.03 8.31 -0.50
C ASN A 366 1.12 8.65 0.98
N PHE A 367 0.26 8.03 1.77
CA PHE A 367 0.26 8.15 3.22
C PHE A 367 0.20 6.77 3.89
N LYS A 368 0.94 6.60 4.98
CA LYS A 368 0.92 5.42 5.84
C LYS A 368 0.01 5.71 7.02
N ILE A 369 -0.96 4.85 7.25
CA ILE A 369 -1.93 5.01 8.33
C ILE A 369 -1.22 4.85 9.68
N ILE A 370 -1.40 5.82 10.57
CA ILE A 370 -0.87 5.78 11.94
C ILE A 370 -1.96 5.29 12.89
N ASN A 371 -3.18 5.79 12.71
CA ASN A 371 -4.29 5.54 13.61
C ASN A 371 -5.62 5.55 12.88
N ILE A 372 -6.54 4.72 13.37
CA ILE A 372 -7.93 4.66 12.93
C ILE A 372 -8.79 4.61 14.17
N LYS A 373 -9.79 5.48 14.22
CA LYS A 373 -10.72 5.58 15.33
C LYS A 373 -12.12 5.38 14.82
N GLU A 374 -12.81 4.39 15.37
CA GLU A 374 -14.23 4.19 15.13
C GLU A 374 -15.05 5.26 15.86
N GLU A 375 -15.96 5.89 15.14
CA GLU A 375 -16.95 6.85 15.60
C GLU A 375 -18.35 6.31 15.26
N GLU A 376 -19.43 6.90 15.80
CA GLU A 376 -20.77 6.28 15.75
C GLU A 376 -21.24 5.81 14.36
N ASN A 377 -20.87 6.51 13.28
CA ASN A 377 -21.21 6.16 11.89
C ASN A 377 -20.06 6.43 10.90
N ALA A 378 -18.83 6.53 11.39
CA ALA A 378 -17.68 6.91 10.58
C ALA A 378 -16.37 6.39 11.19
N TYR A 379 -15.31 6.42 10.41
CA TYR A 379 -13.96 6.15 10.89
C TYR A 379 -13.10 7.39 10.68
N GLY A 380 -12.52 7.90 11.76
CA GLY A 380 -11.50 8.94 11.72
C GLY A 380 -10.15 8.30 11.40
N VAL A 381 -9.51 8.74 10.31
CA VAL A 381 -8.21 8.23 9.86
C VAL A 381 -7.15 9.30 10.03
N SER A 382 -6.01 8.93 10.61
CA SER A 382 -4.81 9.76 10.68
C SER A 382 -3.64 9.03 10.03
N ALA A 383 -2.96 9.69 9.10
CA ALA A 383 -1.88 9.09 8.32
C ALA A 383 -0.68 10.05 8.18
N LEU A 384 0.51 9.48 8.02
CA LEU A 384 1.79 10.16 7.83
C LEU A 384 2.23 10.04 6.38
N ALA A 385 2.83 11.07 5.81
CA ALA A 385 3.41 11.04 4.47
C ALA A 385 4.33 9.83 4.33
N TYR A 386 4.18 9.11 3.23
CA TYR A 386 4.89 7.88 2.96
C TYR A 386 5.86 8.09 1.80
N SER A 387 7.17 8.01 2.10
CA SER A 387 8.22 8.20 1.10
C SER A 387 8.94 6.90 0.81
N THR A 388 8.78 6.39 -0.41
CA THR A 388 9.36 5.12 -0.87
C THR A 388 10.88 5.18 -0.94
N GLY A 389 11.45 6.30 -1.41
CA GLY A 389 12.89 6.49 -1.53
C GLY A 389 13.65 6.53 -0.21
N LYS A 390 12.97 6.50 0.95
CA LYS A 390 13.63 6.38 2.27
C LYS A 390 14.29 5.01 2.44
N TYR A 391 13.66 3.94 1.98
CA TYR A 391 14.11 2.58 2.28
C TYR A 391 15.40 2.23 1.54
N ASP A 392 15.50 2.60 0.26
CA ASP A 392 16.67 2.33 -0.58
C ASP A 392 17.95 2.98 -0.03
N GLU A 393 17.87 4.24 0.43
CA GLU A 393 19.01 4.98 0.98
C GLU A 393 19.60 4.36 2.27
N ILE A 394 18.79 3.61 3.01
CA ILE A 394 19.19 3.02 4.29
C ILE A 394 19.93 1.70 4.05
N THR A 395 19.50 0.90 3.06
CA THR A 395 20.05 -0.43 2.77
C THR A 395 21.11 -0.45 1.67
N ALA A 396 21.20 0.58 0.80
CA ALA A 396 22.12 0.64 -0.35
C ALA A 396 23.61 0.86 0.00
N VAL A 397 24.09 0.38 1.15
CA VAL A 397 25.54 0.32 1.43
C VAL A 397 26.12 -0.93 0.76
N GLY A 398 26.16 -1.02 -0.57
CA GLY A 398 26.75 -2.15 -1.31
C GLY A 398 25.72 -3.00 -2.04
N GLU A 399 26.09 -3.48 -3.23
CA GLU A 399 25.24 -4.22 -4.18
C GLU A 399 24.33 -5.26 -3.50
N VAL A 400 23.04 -5.18 -3.81
CA VAL A 400 22.07 -6.23 -3.51
C VAL A 400 22.44 -7.43 -4.38
N VAL A 401 23.10 -8.43 -3.79
CA VAL A 401 23.11 -9.77 -4.36
C VAL A 401 21.71 -10.34 -4.11
N THR A 402 20.86 -10.28 -5.12
CA THR A 402 19.62 -11.05 -5.13
C THR A 402 20.00 -12.52 -5.14
N SER A 403 19.86 -13.22 -4.00
CA SER A 403 19.86 -14.68 -4.03
C SER A 403 18.63 -15.11 -4.80
N GLU A 404 18.83 -15.85 -5.88
CA GLU A 404 17.76 -16.51 -6.63
C GLU A 404 16.80 -17.23 -5.67
N ARG A 405 15.49 -17.09 -5.95
CA ARG A 405 14.44 -17.87 -5.31
C ARG A 405 14.65 -19.34 -5.67
N ASP A 406 15.30 -20.10 -4.82
CA ASP A 406 15.09 -21.54 -4.72
C ASP A 406 15.56 -22.02 -3.36
N HIS A 407 14.59 -22.27 -2.48
CA HIS A 407 14.49 -23.45 -1.63
C HIS A 407 13.35 -23.20 -0.63
N VAL A 408 12.18 -23.77 -0.93
CA VAL A 408 11.16 -24.02 0.08
C VAL A 408 11.76 -25.01 1.09
N PRO A 409 11.91 -24.68 2.37
CA PRO A 409 12.33 -25.68 3.35
C PRO A 409 11.20 -26.71 3.50
N LEU A 410 11.53 -27.97 3.25
CA LEU A 410 10.63 -29.11 3.53
C LEU A 410 10.46 -29.21 5.04
N PHE A 411 9.28 -28.85 5.54
CA PHE A 411 8.87 -29.26 6.89
C PHE A 411 8.62 -30.78 6.91
N PRO A 412 8.99 -31.48 8.00
CA PRO A 412 8.70 -32.90 8.13
C PRO A 412 7.18 -33.11 8.12
N TYR A 413 6.72 -34.02 7.25
CA TYR A 413 5.33 -34.44 7.20
C TYR A 413 4.87 -34.96 8.57
N ASP A 414 3.66 -34.58 8.94
CA ASP A 414 2.92 -35.07 10.10
C ASP A 414 2.81 -36.60 10.00
N THR A 415 3.71 -37.32 10.68
CA THR A 415 3.60 -38.78 10.79
C THR A 415 2.46 -39.05 11.76
N GLY A 416 1.27 -39.30 11.21
CA GLY A 416 0.02 -39.52 11.94
C GLY A 416 0.12 -40.53 13.08
N ILE A 417 0.50 -40.04 14.26
CA ILE A 417 0.41 -40.74 15.54
C ILE A 417 -0.64 -40.00 16.36
N SER A 418 -1.78 -40.67 16.54
CA SER A 418 -2.91 -40.23 17.37
C SER A 418 -2.46 -39.92 18.81
N PRO A 419 -3.00 -38.87 19.46
CA PRO A 419 -2.66 -38.54 20.84
C PRO A 419 -3.39 -39.49 21.77
N THR A 420 -2.71 -40.57 22.18
CA THR A 420 -3.18 -41.38 23.29
C THR A 420 -1.98 -41.93 24.03
N ASN A 421 -1.86 -41.50 25.29
CA ASN A 421 -0.81 -41.78 26.26
C ASN A 421 0.43 -40.88 26.14
N LEU A 422 0.54 -39.92 27.06
CA LEU A 422 1.63 -39.84 28.04
C LEU A 422 1.37 -38.60 28.93
N ILE A 423 0.53 -38.78 29.95
CA ILE A 423 0.70 -38.08 31.22
C ILE A 423 1.62 -38.99 32.03
N GLU A 424 2.84 -38.52 32.31
CA GLU A 424 3.62 -38.74 33.55
C GLU A 424 5.10 -38.45 33.30
N GLY A 425 5.74 -37.75 34.24
CA GLY A 425 7.20 -37.61 34.32
C GLY A 425 7.68 -36.18 34.09
N GLY A 426 7.97 -35.47 35.19
CA GLY A 426 8.65 -34.19 35.14
C GLY A 426 10.08 -34.32 34.63
N ASP A 427 10.59 -33.24 34.02
CA ASP A 427 11.89 -32.68 34.35
C ASP A 427 12.05 -31.31 33.69
N SER A 428 12.60 -30.39 34.47
CA SER A 428 13.04 -29.06 34.10
C SER A 428 14.03 -29.09 32.93
N VAL A 429 13.84 -28.23 31.92
CA VAL A 429 14.90 -27.89 30.96
C VAL A 429 14.98 -26.37 30.80
N PHE A 430 16.13 -25.86 31.26
CA PHE A 430 16.63 -24.51 31.07
C PHE A 430 16.89 -24.22 29.59
N PHE A 431 16.64 -22.98 29.15
CA PHE A 431 17.29 -22.43 27.96
C PHE A 431 18.35 -21.43 28.40
N ALA A 432 19.59 -21.76 28.04
CA ALA A 432 20.76 -20.89 28.11
C ALA A 432 20.85 -20.00 26.87
#